data_AF-A0A963IDY1-F1
#
_entry.id   AF-A0A963IDY1-F1
#
_cell.length_a   1.000
_cell.length_b   1.000
_cell.length_c   1.000
_cell.angle_alpha   90.00
_cell.angle_beta   90.00
_cell.angle_gamma   90.00
#
_symmetry.space_group_name_H-M   'P 1'
#
loop_
_entity.id
_entity.type
_entity.pdbx_description
1 polymer ?
#
loop_
_entity_poly.entity_id
_entity_poly.type
_entity_poly.pdbx_seq_one_letter_code
_entity_poly.pdbx_strand_id
1 'polypeptide(L)'
;MYVLFEESGAFKCGTVLVDNDATLQVENTHGKRIKLKRNHILLNFDSPTAADLLTRAETEAEALEVDFLWEACGDEEFAFEDFAQEYFGHPPGAVEAAAVLLRLHSSPIHFHRKGRGRFRKAPADILQAALAGLEKKRQQSLAIERMRDSLLAGELPPEFDGMLAQLLYQPDRNRLEAKAFEAACIDSGMNAAKLMLHCKALGSSYDFHYGRFLFDHFPDGTDFPAFPPPIAPDDLPLAAVRAFSIDDASTTEIDDAFSVTARDGGGWRVGIHIAAPGLGFERGSALDAIARQRLSTVYMPGNKITMLPDAAVEAFTLQAGRTCPAISLYLDLNPDLSVAAQETCIERIPVEANLRHHDLEPVFNDDTLLHGGPDFPWKKELVLLWELATIMEAGRGKPATNQVQTDYSFAVDWDRADADGPGVVSIGQRLRGSPLDKLVAELMIAANSTWGKRLDEAGVPG
;
A
#
# COMPACT_ATOMS: atom_id res chain seq x y z
N MET A 1 9.04 -72.83 -0.10
CA MET A 1 8.25 -71.96 0.77
C MET A 1 8.96 -70.66 1.10
N TYR A 2 8.39 -69.58 0.58
CA TYR A 2 8.76 -68.18 0.75
C TYR A 2 7.60 -67.44 1.42
N VAL A 3 7.88 -66.26 1.98
CA VAL A 3 6.88 -65.42 2.65
C VAL A 3 7.00 -63.96 2.27
N LEU A 4 5.84 -63.29 2.14
CA LEU A 4 5.68 -61.85 2.03
C LEU A 4 5.29 -61.31 3.41
N PHE A 5 5.93 -60.24 3.86
CA PHE A 5 5.63 -59.59 5.13
C PHE A 5 5.89 -58.08 5.03
N GLU A 6 5.39 -57.33 6.00
CA GLU A 6 5.64 -55.89 6.10
C GLU A 6 6.59 -55.59 7.25
N GLU A 7 7.63 -54.81 6.97
CA GLU A 7 8.61 -54.34 7.96
C GLU A 7 8.83 -52.84 7.77
N SER A 8 8.57 -52.05 8.82
CA SER A 8 8.71 -50.59 8.81
C SER A 8 7.92 -49.87 7.70
N GLY A 9 6.74 -50.39 7.34
CA GLY A 9 5.88 -49.82 6.29
C GLY A 9 6.24 -50.23 4.86
N ALA A 10 7.25 -51.07 4.66
CA ALA A 10 7.61 -51.61 3.35
C ALA A 10 7.32 -53.11 3.27
N PHE A 11 6.84 -53.56 2.11
CA PHE A 11 6.67 -54.98 1.83
C PHE A 11 8.02 -55.63 1.49
N LYS A 12 8.27 -56.80 2.07
CA LYS A 12 9.51 -57.55 1.92
C LYS A 12 9.22 -59.03 1.74
N CYS A 13 10.10 -59.69 1.00
CA CYS A 13 10.06 -61.14 0.81
C CYS A 13 11.24 -61.83 1.50
N GLY A 14 11.06 -63.10 1.83
CA GLY A 14 12.14 -63.94 2.33
C GLY A 14 11.86 -65.43 2.23
N THR A 15 12.93 -66.21 2.40
CA THR A 15 12.91 -67.67 2.38
C THR A 15 12.76 -68.22 3.78
N VAL A 16 11.82 -69.14 3.99
CA VAL A 16 11.62 -69.78 5.29
C VAL A 16 12.76 -70.76 5.56
N LEU A 17 13.50 -70.54 6.65
CA LEU A 17 14.57 -71.43 7.10
C LEU A 17 14.08 -72.43 8.15
N VAL A 18 13.28 -71.96 9.11
CA VAL A 18 12.71 -72.77 10.19
C VAL A 18 11.27 -72.33 10.42
N ASP A 19 10.36 -73.29 10.43
CA ASP A 19 8.96 -73.05 10.71
C ASP A 19 8.59 -73.63 12.09
N ASN A 20 8.15 -72.77 13.01
CA ASN A 20 7.61 -73.17 14.32
C ASN A 20 6.16 -72.69 14.45
N ASP A 21 5.40 -73.30 15.36
CA ASP A 21 3.96 -73.02 15.55
C ASP A 21 3.61 -71.53 15.61
N ALA A 22 4.37 -70.73 16.37
CA ALA A 22 4.08 -69.30 16.56
C ALA A 22 4.98 -68.35 15.74
N THR A 23 6.13 -68.82 15.27
CA THR A 23 7.16 -67.95 14.66
C THR A 23 7.97 -68.65 13.59
N LEU A 24 8.27 -67.94 12.51
CA LEU A 24 9.14 -68.39 11.43
C LEU A 24 10.51 -67.71 11.53
N GLN A 25 11.58 -68.44 11.24
CA GLN A 25 12.89 -67.87 10.91
C GLN A 25 12.98 -67.73 9.40
N VAL A 26 13.17 -66.51 8.94
CA VAL A 26 13.13 -66.14 7.52
C VAL A 26 14.44 -65.46 7.16
N GLU A 27 15.04 -65.85 6.05
CA GLU A 27 16.18 -65.16 5.45
C GLU A 27 15.65 -64.21 4.38
N ASN A 28 15.85 -62.91 4.55
CA ASN A 28 15.41 -61.93 3.55
C ASN A 28 16.27 -62.00 2.28
N THR A 29 15.87 -61.27 1.24
CA THR A 29 16.58 -61.18 -0.05
C THR A 29 18.01 -60.62 0.03
N HIS A 30 18.42 -60.07 1.19
CA HIS A 30 19.76 -59.57 1.46
C HIS A 30 20.58 -60.50 2.38
N GLY A 31 20.12 -61.74 2.62
CA GLY A 31 20.83 -62.73 3.45
C GLY A 31 20.75 -62.49 4.97
N LYS A 32 19.92 -61.55 5.44
CA LYS A 32 19.70 -61.30 6.86
C LYS A 32 18.62 -62.23 7.39
N ARG A 33 18.92 -62.92 8.49
CA ARG A 33 17.96 -63.78 9.20
C ARG A 33 17.11 -62.98 10.19
N ILE A 34 15.80 -63.14 10.10
CA ILE A 34 14.80 -62.41 10.89
C ILE A 34 13.83 -63.43 11.48
N LYS A 35 13.43 -63.23 12.74
CA LYS A 35 12.38 -64.02 13.38
C LYS A 35 11.05 -63.27 13.27
N LEU A 36 10.09 -63.82 12.53
CA LEU A 36 8.77 -63.23 12.30
C LEU A 36 7.71 -64.01 13.08
N LYS A 37 6.73 -63.31 13.66
CA LYS A 37 5.52 -63.96 14.19
C LYS A 37 4.65 -64.38 13.02
N ARG A 38 3.97 -65.52 13.14
CA ARG A 38 3.15 -66.05 12.04
C ARG A 38 2.04 -65.08 11.61
N ASN A 39 1.47 -64.32 12.53
CA ASN A 39 0.48 -63.25 12.26
C ASN A 39 1.08 -61.94 11.66
N HIS A 40 2.37 -61.91 11.35
CA HIS A 40 3.02 -60.82 10.61
C HIS A 40 3.25 -61.18 9.13
N ILE A 41 3.01 -62.43 8.75
CA ILE A 41 3.10 -62.89 7.37
C ILE A 41 1.82 -62.50 6.65
N LEU A 42 2.00 -61.88 5.48
CA LEU A 42 0.91 -61.47 4.60
C LEU A 42 0.57 -62.55 3.58
N LEU A 43 1.57 -63.28 3.05
CA LEU A 43 1.36 -64.33 2.07
C LEU A 43 2.43 -65.42 2.23
N ASN A 44 2.05 -66.68 2.09
CA ASN A 44 2.97 -67.81 1.93
C ASN A 44 2.91 -68.31 0.48
N PHE A 45 4.06 -68.54 -0.15
CA PHE A 45 4.11 -68.93 -1.57
C PHE A 45 5.31 -69.83 -1.90
N ASP A 46 5.25 -70.56 -3.01
CA ASP A 46 6.34 -71.44 -3.46
C ASP A 46 6.99 -71.01 -4.77
N SER A 47 6.36 -70.11 -5.52
CA SER A 47 6.87 -69.53 -6.77
C SER A 47 6.21 -68.16 -7.00
N PRO A 48 6.90 -67.15 -7.58
CA PRO A 48 8.32 -67.13 -7.98
C PRO A 48 9.28 -67.09 -6.79
N THR A 49 10.58 -66.86 -7.02
CA THR A 49 11.53 -66.73 -5.90
C THR A 49 11.21 -65.50 -5.05
N ALA A 50 11.65 -65.50 -3.79
CA ALA A 50 11.51 -64.33 -2.91
C ALA A 50 12.17 -63.05 -3.48
N ALA A 51 13.19 -63.18 -4.34
CA ALA A 51 13.83 -62.03 -4.98
C ALA A 51 12.99 -61.44 -6.12
N ASP A 52 12.19 -62.27 -6.79
CA ASP A 52 11.46 -61.87 -7.99
C ASP A 52 10.02 -61.42 -7.71
N LEU A 53 9.42 -61.85 -6.59
CA LEU A 53 7.99 -61.61 -6.33
C LEU A 53 7.63 -60.13 -6.39
N LEU A 54 8.33 -59.27 -5.62
CA LEU A 54 7.99 -57.84 -5.52
C LEU A 54 8.14 -57.13 -6.87
N THR A 55 9.25 -57.35 -7.57
CA THR A 55 9.48 -56.75 -8.90
C THR A 55 8.37 -57.14 -9.89
N ARG A 56 7.96 -58.41 -9.90
CA ARG A 56 6.88 -58.87 -10.78
C ARG A 56 5.52 -58.30 -10.36
N ALA A 57 5.26 -58.26 -9.06
CA ALA A 57 4.02 -57.73 -8.51
C ALA A 57 3.89 -56.22 -8.71
N GLU A 58 4.99 -55.47 -8.68
CA GLU A 58 5.01 -54.03 -9.01
C GLU A 58 4.61 -53.80 -10.48
N THR A 59 5.22 -54.53 -11.42
CA THR A 59 4.84 -54.46 -12.85
C THR A 59 3.37 -54.82 -13.07
N GLU A 60 2.87 -55.83 -12.37
CA GLU A 60 1.47 -56.25 -12.50
C GLU A 60 0.50 -55.27 -11.81
N ALA A 61 0.90 -54.65 -10.70
CA ALA A 61 0.11 -53.63 -10.02
C ALA A 61 -0.09 -52.36 -10.86
N GLU A 62 0.85 -52.01 -11.74
CA GLU A 62 0.70 -50.89 -12.68
C GLU A 62 -0.43 -51.12 -13.69
N ALA A 63 -0.71 -52.37 -14.04
CA ALA A 63 -1.79 -52.75 -14.95
C ALA A 63 -3.18 -52.73 -14.29
N LEU A 64 -3.25 -52.64 -12.96
CA LEU A 64 -4.51 -52.62 -12.22
C LEU A 64 -5.10 -51.20 -12.17
N GLU A 65 -6.31 -51.01 -12.68
CA GLU A 65 -7.04 -49.74 -12.58
C GLU A 65 -7.66 -49.56 -11.19
N VAL A 66 -7.25 -48.52 -10.46
CA VAL A 66 -7.69 -48.26 -9.07
C VAL A 66 -9.20 -48.07 -8.99
N ASP A 67 -9.78 -47.32 -9.93
CA ASP A 67 -11.21 -47.04 -9.96
C ASP A 67 -12.02 -48.33 -10.18
N PHE A 68 -11.55 -49.21 -11.07
CA PHE A 68 -12.19 -50.51 -11.29
C PHE A 68 -12.06 -51.43 -10.06
N LEU A 69 -10.89 -51.49 -9.41
CA LEU A 69 -10.74 -52.21 -8.13
C LEU A 69 -11.69 -51.67 -7.06
N TRP A 70 -11.88 -50.35 -7.01
CA TRP A 70 -12.79 -49.71 -6.08
C TRP A 70 -14.24 -50.09 -6.41
N GLU A 71 -14.65 -50.06 -7.68
CA GLU A 71 -15.98 -50.49 -8.12
C GLU A 71 -16.26 -51.98 -7.85
N ALA A 72 -15.26 -52.85 -8.06
CA ALA A 72 -15.39 -54.30 -7.93
C ALA A 72 -15.47 -54.78 -6.47
N CYS A 73 -14.86 -54.07 -5.51
CA CYS A 73 -14.89 -54.48 -4.11
C CYS A 73 -16.20 -54.11 -3.39
N GLY A 74 -16.61 -54.97 -2.44
CA GLY A 74 -17.74 -54.70 -1.56
C GLY A 74 -17.47 -53.64 -0.47
N ASP A 75 -18.52 -53.22 0.24
CA ASP A 75 -18.45 -52.15 1.25
C ASP A 75 -17.87 -52.58 2.62
N GLU A 76 -17.77 -53.89 2.83
CA GLU A 76 -17.26 -54.52 4.05
C GLU A 76 -15.72 -54.62 4.08
N GLU A 77 -15.16 -54.93 5.25
CA GLU A 77 -13.72 -55.16 5.39
C GLU A 77 -13.30 -56.50 4.77
N PHE A 78 -12.40 -56.46 3.78
CA PHE A 78 -11.91 -57.64 3.06
C PHE A 78 -10.42 -57.86 3.25
N ALA A 79 -9.98 -59.11 3.09
CA ALA A 79 -8.56 -59.46 2.97
C ALA A 79 -8.12 -59.34 1.50
N PHE A 80 -6.88 -58.90 1.27
CA PHE A 80 -6.38 -58.67 -0.08
C PHE A 80 -6.31 -59.97 -0.93
N GLU A 81 -6.07 -61.12 -0.31
CA GLU A 81 -6.03 -62.43 -0.99
C GLU A 81 -7.42 -62.84 -1.49
N ASP A 82 -8.43 -62.69 -0.63
CA ASP A 82 -9.83 -62.98 -0.97
C ASP A 82 -10.31 -62.08 -2.11
N PHE A 83 -9.97 -60.79 -2.04
CA PHE A 83 -10.32 -59.83 -3.09
C PHE A 83 -9.55 -60.10 -4.39
N ALA A 84 -8.28 -60.50 -4.33
CA ALA A 84 -7.55 -60.92 -5.52
C ALA A 84 -8.21 -62.14 -6.19
N GLN A 85 -8.68 -63.11 -5.42
CA GLN A 85 -9.44 -64.24 -5.97
C GLN A 85 -10.71 -63.81 -6.69
N GLU A 86 -11.46 -62.87 -6.11
CA GLU A 86 -12.68 -62.33 -6.70
C GLU A 86 -12.37 -61.54 -7.99
N TYR A 87 -11.32 -60.72 -7.96
CA TYR A 87 -10.91 -59.89 -9.09
C TYR A 87 -10.43 -60.71 -10.30
N PHE A 88 -9.57 -61.71 -10.08
CA PHE A 88 -9.04 -62.55 -11.16
C PHE A 88 -9.99 -63.70 -11.55
N GLY A 89 -11.00 -64.01 -10.72
CA GLY A 89 -11.97 -65.08 -10.95
C GLY A 89 -11.41 -66.49 -10.76
N HIS A 90 -10.21 -66.63 -10.22
CA HIS A 90 -9.55 -67.89 -9.89
C HIS A 90 -8.67 -67.73 -8.65
N PRO A 91 -8.26 -68.83 -7.98
CA PRO A 91 -7.29 -68.75 -6.88
C PRO A 91 -6.04 -67.99 -7.35
N PRO A 92 -5.67 -66.86 -6.71
CA PRO A 92 -4.64 -65.98 -7.23
C PRO A 92 -3.27 -66.60 -7.01
N GLY A 93 -2.40 -66.47 -8.00
CA GLY A 93 -0.98 -66.71 -7.85
C GLY A 93 -0.35 -65.71 -6.87
N ALA A 94 0.87 -66.01 -6.41
CA ALA A 94 1.53 -65.13 -5.45
C ALA A 94 1.78 -63.71 -6.00
N VAL A 95 2.06 -63.60 -7.31
CA VAL A 95 2.29 -62.31 -7.98
C VAL A 95 0.99 -61.51 -8.04
N GLU A 96 -0.12 -62.12 -8.48
CA GLU A 96 -1.46 -61.51 -8.56
C GLU A 96 -1.92 -61.00 -7.18
N ALA A 97 -1.80 -61.83 -6.14
CA ALA A 97 -2.16 -61.44 -4.78
C ALA A 97 -1.29 -60.29 -4.26
N ALA A 98 0.03 -60.34 -4.51
CA ALA A 98 0.94 -59.26 -4.14
C ALA A 98 0.69 -57.98 -4.95
N ALA A 99 0.30 -58.08 -6.23
CA ALA A 99 0.00 -56.93 -7.09
C ALA A 99 -1.23 -56.16 -6.58
N VAL A 100 -2.31 -56.89 -6.25
CA VAL A 100 -3.50 -56.32 -5.62
C VAL A 100 -3.14 -55.66 -4.29
N LEU A 101 -2.36 -56.33 -3.43
CA LEU A 101 -1.89 -55.74 -2.17
C LEU A 101 -1.14 -54.41 -2.38
N LEU A 102 -0.19 -54.37 -3.32
CA LEU A 102 0.59 -53.16 -3.64
C LEU A 102 -0.31 -52.04 -4.17
N ARG A 103 -1.29 -52.37 -5.03
CA ARG A 103 -2.20 -51.37 -5.61
C ARG A 103 -3.16 -50.77 -4.59
N LEU A 104 -3.74 -51.62 -3.73
CA LEU A 104 -4.59 -51.17 -2.62
C LEU A 104 -3.80 -50.30 -1.64
N HIS A 105 -2.56 -50.70 -1.33
CA HIS A 105 -1.70 -49.95 -0.41
C HIS A 105 -1.26 -48.59 -0.95
N SER A 106 -0.99 -48.49 -2.25
CA SER A 106 -0.59 -47.23 -2.91
C SER A 106 -1.76 -46.28 -3.20
N SER A 107 -3.00 -46.70 -2.92
CA SER A 107 -4.23 -45.93 -3.23
C SER A 107 -5.06 -45.62 -1.97
N PRO A 108 -4.52 -44.89 -0.97
CA PRO A 108 -5.17 -44.70 0.33
C PRO A 108 -6.44 -43.85 0.30
N ILE A 109 -6.69 -43.12 -0.79
CA ILE A 109 -7.92 -42.34 -1.00
C ILE A 109 -9.09 -43.25 -1.36
N HIS A 110 -8.81 -44.33 -2.11
CA HIS A 110 -9.78 -45.34 -2.52
C HIS A 110 -9.94 -46.44 -1.49
N PHE A 111 -8.87 -46.81 -0.78
CA PHE A 111 -8.87 -47.94 0.16
C PHE A 111 -8.30 -47.57 1.52
N HIS A 112 -9.14 -47.69 2.56
CA HIS A 112 -8.75 -47.49 3.94
C HIS A 112 -8.18 -48.77 4.54
N ARG A 113 -6.94 -48.69 5.02
CA ARG A 113 -6.30 -49.81 5.73
C ARG A 113 -6.97 -50.08 7.09
N LYS A 114 -7.37 -51.33 7.34
CA LYS A 114 -8.01 -51.78 8.60
C LYS A 114 -7.18 -52.77 9.41
N GLY A 115 -6.10 -53.28 8.82
CA GLY A 115 -5.16 -54.18 9.48
C GLY A 115 -3.98 -54.52 8.58
N ARG A 116 -3.29 -55.62 8.88
CA ARG A 116 -2.31 -56.20 7.95
C ARG A 116 -3.04 -57.01 6.88
N GLY A 117 -2.84 -56.64 5.62
CA GLY A 117 -3.52 -57.28 4.50
C GLY A 117 -5.04 -57.05 4.46
N ARG A 118 -5.58 -56.14 5.28
CA ARG A 118 -7.02 -55.87 5.35
C ARG A 118 -7.35 -54.44 4.99
N PHE A 119 -8.34 -54.29 4.12
CA PHE A 119 -8.74 -53.02 3.53
C PHE A 119 -10.26 -52.89 3.57
N ARG A 120 -10.71 -51.64 3.48
CA ARG A 120 -12.11 -51.30 3.27
C ARG A 120 -12.19 -50.22 2.21
N LYS A 121 -13.13 -50.36 1.29
CA LYS A 121 -13.47 -49.35 0.29
C LYS A 121 -13.78 -48.00 0.96
N ALA A 122 -13.27 -46.91 0.39
CA ALA A 122 -13.68 -45.57 0.79
C ALA A 122 -15.14 -45.33 0.36
N PRO A 123 -16.02 -44.83 1.25
CA PRO A 123 -17.38 -44.44 0.87
C PRO A 123 -17.39 -43.46 -0.32
N ALA A 124 -18.38 -43.59 -1.20
CA ALA A 124 -18.44 -42.84 -2.47
C ALA A 124 -18.42 -41.32 -2.27
N ASP A 125 -19.12 -40.82 -1.25
CA ASP A 125 -19.15 -39.41 -0.86
C ASP A 125 -17.79 -38.89 -0.40
N ILE A 126 -17.08 -39.67 0.43
CA ILE A 126 -15.73 -39.35 0.90
C ILE A 126 -14.73 -39.37 -0.26
N LEU A 127 -14.80 -40.40 -1.13
CA LEU A 127 -13.94 -40.52 -2.30
C LEU A 127 -14.15 -39.34 -3.26
N GLN A 128 -15.40 -39.02 -3.60
CA GLN A 128 -15.73 -37.91 -4.48
C GLN A 128 -15.24 -36.58 -3.91
N ALA A 129 -15.43 -36.33 -2.61
CA ALA A 129 -14.94 -35.12 -1.95
C ALA A 129 -13.40 -35.04 -1.96
N ALA A 130 -12.70 -36.16 -1.74
CA ALA A 130 -11.25 -36.22 -1.77
C ALA A 130 -10.68 -35.96 -3.18
N LEU A 131 -11.25 -36.59 -4.21
CA LEU A 131 -10.87 -36.39 -5.61
C LEU A 131 -11.16 -34.95 -6.06
N ALA A 132 -12.32 -34.39 -5.72
CA ALA A 132 -12.65 -33.00 -6.01
C ALA A 132 -11.69 -32.02 -5.30
N GLY A 133 -11.29 -32.33 -4.07
CA GLY A 133 -10.29 -31.55 -3.32
C GLY A 133 -8.91 -31.57 -3.99
N LEU A 134 -8.46 -32.73 -4.45
CA LEU A 134 -7.21 -32.87 -5.20
C LEU A 134 -7.25 -32.12 -6.52
N GLU A 135 -8.34 -32.27 -7.28
CA GLU A 135 -8.50 -31.58 -8.55
C GLU A 135 -8.54 -30.05 -8.35
N LYS A 136 -9.27 -29.56 -7.35
CA LYS A 136 -9.27 -28.13 -6.99
C LYS A 136 -7.86 -27.64 -6.65
N LYS A 137 -7.10 -28.40 -5.85
CA LYS A 137 -5.71 -28.04 -5.50
C LYS A 137 -4.82 -28.02 -6.75
N ARG A 138 -4.99 -28.99 -7.66
CA ARG A 138 -4.27 -29.05 -8.94
C ARG A 138 -4.56 -27.82 -9.80
N GLN A 139 -5.83 -27.44 -9.94
CA GLN A 139 -6.24 -26.24 -10.69
C GLN A 139 -5.69 -24.95 -10.07
N GLN A 140 -5.69 -24.86 -8.73
CA GLN A 140 -5.09 -23.73 -8.02
C GLN A 140 -3.57 -23.63 -8.26
N SER A 141 -2.85 -24.75 -8.23
CA SER A 141 -1.41 -24.78 -8.54
C SER A 141 -1.14 -24.34 -9.98
N LEU A 142 -1.91 -24.84 -10.95
CA LEU A 142 -1.77 -24.44 -12.36
C LEU A 142 -2.08 -22.94 -12.57
N ALA A 143 -3.07 -22.41 -11.86
CA ALA A 143 -3.37 -20.98 -11.92
C ALA A 143 -2.22 -20.12 -11.36
N ILE A 144 -1.63 -20.54 -10.23
CA ILE A 144 -0.46 -19.88 -9.63
C ILE A 144 0.72 -19.91 -10.61
N GLU A 145 1.04 -21.08 -11.17
CA GLU A 145 2.13 -21.25 -12.14
C GLU A 145 1.91 -20.37 -13.38
N ARG A 146 0.70 -20.39 -13.97
CA ARG A 146 0.37 -19.55 -15.12
C ARG A 146 0.55 -18.06 -14.82
N MET A 147 0.01 -17.56 -13.70
CA MET A 147 0.15 -16.16 -13.32
C MET A 147 1.61 -15.78 -13.09
N ARG A 148 2.36 -16.63 -12.39
CA ARG A 148 3.79 -16.44 -12.14
C ARG A 148 4.56 -16.35 -13.46
N ASP A 149 4.31 -17.28 -14.38
CA ASP A 149 5.03 -17.34 -15.65
C ASP A 149 4.72 -16.11 -16.53
N SER A 150 3.48 -15.62 -16.52
CA SER A 150 3.12 -14.34 -17.15
C SER A 150 3.91 -13.17 -16.55
N LEU A 151 4.00 -13.08 -15.21
CA LEU A 151 4.77 -12.02 -14.54
C LEU A 151 6.27 -12.09 -14.89
N LEU A 152 6.84 -13.29 -14.96
CA LEU A 152 8.23 -13.50 -15.36
C LEU A 152 8.48 -13.13 -16.83
N ALA A 153 7.44 -13.22 -17.68
CA ALA A 153 7.48 -12.75 -19.06
C ALA A 153 7.29 -11.22 -19.19
N GLY A 154 7.07 -10.51 -18.08
CA GLY A 154 6.82 -9.07 -18.08
C GLY A 154 5.38 -8.70 -18.49
N GLU A 155 4.43 -9.63 -18.34
CA GLU A 155 3.01 -9.41 -18.63
C GLU A 155 2.19 -9.48 -17.34
N LEU A 156 1.29 -8.49 -17.15
CA LEU A 156 0.40 -8.49 -15.99
C LEU A 156 -0.75 -9.49 -16.21
N PRO A 157 -0.97 -10.47 -15.30
CA PRO A 157 -2.10 -11.37 -15.40
C PRO A 157 -3.43 -10.62 -15.28
N PRO A 158 -4.50 -11.02 -16.00
CA PRO A 158 -5.80 -10.35 -15.93
C PRO A 158 -6.41 -10.41 -14.52
N GLU A 159 -6.07 -11.42 -13.72
CA GLU A 159 -6.52 -11.53 -12.33
C GLU A 159 -6.01 -10.41 -11.43
N PHE A 160 -4.96 -9.68 -11.82
CA PHE A 160 -4.40 -8.60 -11.01
C PHE A 160 -5.17 -7.29 -11.17
N ASP A 161 -6.05 -7.21 -12.16
CA ASP A 161 -6.88 -6.02 -12.41
C ASP A 161 -7.76 -5.71 -11.18
N GLY A 162 -7.82 -4.44 -10.81
CA GLY A 162 -8.53 -3.96 -9.62
C GLY A 162 -7.96 -4.40 -8.26
N MET A 163 -6.90 -5.21 -8.20
CA MET A 163 -6.29 -5.65 -6.92
C MET A 163 -4.80 -5.37 -6.81
N LEU A 164 -4.18 -4.76 -7.82
CA LEU A 164 -2.76 -4.41 -7.84
C LEU A 164 -2.30 -3.66 -6.57
N ALA A 165 -3.05 -2.64 -6.14
CA ALA A 165 -2.74 -1.88 -4.93
C ALA A 165 -2.77 -2.76 -3.67
N GLN A 166 -3.77 -3.63 -3.54
CA GLN A 166 -3.86 -4.58 -2.43
C GLN A 166 -2.67 -5.54 -2.44
N LEU A 167 -2.30 -6.08 -3.61
CA LEU A 167 -1.16 -7.00 -3.75
C LEU A 167 0.18 -6.33 -3.43
N LEU A 168 0.35 -5.05 -3.77
CA LEU A 168 1.58 -4.28 -3.50
C LEU A 168 1.70 -3.82 -2.05
N TYR A 169 0.61 -3.32 -1.47
CA TYR A 169 0.65 -2.56 -0.22
C TYR A 169 0.13 -3.33 1.00
N GLN A 170 -0.77 -4.29 0.79
CA GLN A 170 -1.35 -5.10 1.86
C GLN A 170 -1.73 -6.52 1.36
N PRO A 171 -0.74 -7.34 0.96
CA PRO A 171 -1.02 -8.63 0.32
C PRO A 171 -1.69 -9.61 1.28
N ASP A 172 -2.80 -10.22 0.85
CA ASP A 172 -3.39 -11.39 1.49
C ASP A 172 -2.70 -12.67 0.99
N ARG A 173 -1.76 -13.20 1.77
CA ARG A 173 -0.96 -14.38 1.43
C ARG A 173 -1.77 -15.67 1.25
N ASN A 174 -3.06 -15.68 1.58
CA ASN A 174 -3.90 -16.85 1.32
C ASN A 174 -4.40 -16.91 -0.11
N ARG A 175 -4.46 -15.76 -0.80
CA ARG A 175 -4.90 -15.65 -2.20
C ARG A 175 -3.93 -16.28 -3.19
N LEU A 176 -4.44 -16.69 -4.34
CA LEU A 176 -3.64 -17.33 -5.39
C LEU A 176 -2.74 -16.31 -6.07
N GLU A 177 -3.27 -15.11 -6.31
CA GLU A 177 -2.60 -13.98 -6.95
C GLU A 177 -1.40 -13.52 -6.11
N ALA A 178 -1.57 -13.42 -4.80
CA ALA A 178 -0.48 -13.09 -3.87
C ALA A 178 0.62 -14.16 -3.88
N LYS A 179 0.24 -15.45 -3.87
CA LYS A 179 1.21 -16.57 -3.95
C LYS A 179 1.97 -16.56 -5.27
N ALA A 180 1.29 -16.33 -6.38
CA ALA A 180 1.91 -16.22 -7.70
C ALA A 180 2.87 -15.02 -7.78
N PHE A 181 2.46 -13.88 -7.22
CA PHE A 181 3.29 -12.68 -7.17
C PHE A 181 4.54 -12.87 -6.31
N GLU A 182 4.40 -13.44 -5.10
CA GLU A 182 5.53 -13.76 -4.23
C GLU A 182 6.49 -14.76 -4.89
N ALA A 183 5.96 -15.80 -5.54
CA ALA A 183 6.78 -16.76 -6.29
C ALA A 183 7.53 -16.10 -7.45
N ALA A 184 6.88 -15.20 -8.20
CA ALA A 184 7.53 -14.47 -9.29
C ALA A 184 8.63 -13.52 -8.80
N CYS A 185 8.43 -12.86 -7.64
CA CYS A 185 9.48 -12.07 -7.01
C CYS A 185 10.71 -12.92 -6.62
N ILE A 186 10.49 -14.11 -6.07
CA ILE A 186 11.57 -15.04 -5.72
C ILE A 186 12.33 -15.49 -6.97
N ASP A 187 11.62 -15.96 -7.99
CA ASP A 187 12.22 -16.54 -9.20
C ASP A 187 12.93 -15.48 -10.07
N SER A 188 12.42 -14.24 -10.10
CA SER A 188 13.06 -13.12 -10.82
C SER A 188 14.19 -12.44 -10.04
N GLY A 189 14.23 -12.59 -8.71
CA GLY A 189 15.09 -11.81 -7.83
C GLY A 189 14.70 -10.32 -7.71
N MET A 190 13.54 -9.93 -8.23
CA MET A 190 13.02 -8.56 -8.13
C MET A 190 12.13 -8.40 -6.90
N ASN A 191 12.16 -7.23 -6.27
CA ASN A 191 11.14 -6.88 -5.28
C ASN A 191 9.80 -6.57 -5.97
N ALA A 192 8.71 -6.51 -5.20
CA ALA A 192 7.36 -6.32 -5.71
C ALA A 192 7.21 -5.08 -6.62
N ALA A 193 7.77 -3.94 -6.20
CA ALA A 193 7.72 -2.71 -7.00
C ALA A 193 8.47 -2.84 -8.32
N LYS A 194 9.69 -3.39 -8.31
CA LYS A 194 10.50 -3.62 -9.52
C LYS A 194 9.85 -4.60 -10.47
N LEU A 195 9.22 -5.66 -9.96
CA LEU A 195 8.50 -6.62 -10.80
C LEU A 195 7.28 -5.95 -11.47
N MET A 196 6.57 -5.06 -10.77
CA MET A 196 5.44 -4.33 -11.37
C MET A 196 5.90 -3.27 -12.39
N LEU A 197 7.05 -2.62 -12.19
CA LEU A 197 7.68 -1.78 -13.21
C LEU A 197 8.07 -2.61 -14.45
N HIS A 198 8.65 -3.79 -14.23
CA HIS A 198 9.00 -4.71 -15.32
C HIS A 198 7.78 -5.15 -16.12
N CYS A 199 6.65 -5.41 -15.44
CA CYS A 199 5.37 -5.76 -16.06
C CYS A 199 4.61 -4.56 -16.63
N LYS A 200 5.16 -3.34 -16.55
CA LYS A 200 4.50 -2.08 -16.94
C LYS A 200 3.16 -1.82 -16.23
N ALA A 201 2.97 -2.44 -15.07
CA ALA A 201 1.82 -2.21 -14.19
C ALA A 201 1.98 -0.93 -13.36
N LEU A 202 3.23 -0.48 -13.17
CA LEU A 202 3.59 0.85 -12.68
C LEU A 202 4.40 1.56 -13.77
N GLY A 203 4.19 2.86 -13.93
CA GLY A 203 4.93 3.68 -14.90
C GLY A 203 6.27 4.19 -14.36
N SER A 204 6.37 4.40 -13.04
CA SER A 204 7.58 4.92 -12.37
C SER A 204 7.64 4.57 -10.88
N SER A 205 8.77 4.87 -10.21
CA SER A 205 8.84 4.77 -8.75
C SER A 205 7.89 5.77 -8.06
N TYR A 206 7.59 6.91 -8.71
CA TYR A 206 6.57 7.84 -8.23
C TYR A 206 5.21 7.17 -8.10
N ASP A 207 4.77 6.36 -9.08
CA ASP A 207 3.47 5.67 -9.02
C ASP A 207 3.39 4.70 -7.85
N PHE A 208 4.50 4.05 -7.50
CA PHE A 208 4.57 3.16 -6.34
C PHE A 208 4.40 3.95 -5.02
N HIS A 209 5.13 5.05 -4.85
CA HIS A 209 5.08 5.82 -3.61
C HIS A 209 3.79 6.63 -3.48
N TYR A 210 3.34 7.27 -4.56
CA TYR A 210 2.09 7.99 -4.62
C TYR A 210 0.90 7.04 -4.46
N GLY A 211 0.91 5.89 -5.15
CA GLY A 211 -0.11 4.86 -5.00
C GLY A 211 -0.20 4.31 -3.58
N ARG A 212 0.94 4.14 -2.88
CA ARG A 212 0.95 3.76 -1.46
C ARG A 212 0.28 4.81 -0.58
N PHE A 213 0.62 6.08 -0.80
CA PHE A 213 0.04 7.19 -0.06
C PHE A 213 -1.47 7.28 -0.26
N LEU A 214 -1.94 7.13 -1.50
CA LEU A 214 -3.37 7.07 -1.83
C LEU A 214 -4.05 5.87 -1.18
N PHE A 215 -3.43 4.68 -1.20
CA PHE A 215 -3.99 3.49 -0.57
C PHE A 215 -4.21 3.68 0.95
N ASP A 216 -3.25 4.30 1.64
CA ASP A 216 -3.31 4.48 3.10
C ASP A 216 -4.22 5.64 3.52
N HIS A 217 -4.28 6.73 2.74
CA HIS A 217 -4.91 7.99 3.16
C HIS A 217 -6.12 8.41 2.31
N PHE A 218 -6.26 7.88 1.10
CA PHE A 218 -7.33 8.20 0.14
C PHE A 218 -7.93 6.91 -0.49
N PRO A 219 -8.45 5.97 0.32
CA PRO A 219 -8.95 4.69 -0.19
C PRO A 219 -10.13 4.82 -1.15
N ASP A 220 -10.91 5.91 -1.02
CA ASP A 220 -12.04 6.24 -1.91
C ASP A 220 -11.62 7.16 -3.09
N GLY A 221 -10.32 7.43 -3.24
CA GLY A 221 -9.77 8.33 -4.25
C GLY A 221 -9.63 9.78 -3.78
N THR A 222 -9.08 10.61 -4.67
CA THR A 222 -8.82 12.05 -4.40
C THR A 222 -9.92 12.96 -4.90
N ASP A 223 -10.94 12.43 -5.59
CA ASP A 223 -12.02 13.23 -6.14
C ASP A 223 -12.93 13.77 -5.04
N PHE A 224 -13.58 14.90 -5.35
CA PHE A 224 -14.57 15.49 -4.46
C PHE A 224 -15.96 14.96 -4.79
N PRO A 225 -16.79 14.63 -3.79
CA PRO A 225 -18.21 14.37 -4.02
C PRO A 225 -18.91 15.64 -4.52
N ALA A 226 -20.10 15.50 -5.11
CA ALA A 226 -20.86 16.66 -5.56
C ALA A 226 -21.17 17.63 -4.40
N PHE A 227 -20.97 18.93 -4.63
CA PHE A 227 -21.21 20.00 -3.66
C PHE A 227 -21.88 21.21 -4.33
N PRO A 228 -22.70 21.99 -3.61
CA PRO A 228 -23.19 23.27 -4.11
C PRO A 228 -22.02 24.27 -4.15
N PRO A 229 -21.89 25.10 -5.21
CA PRO A 229 -20.81 26.08 -5.31
C PRO A 229 -20.91 27.08 -4.15
N PRO A 230 -19.78 27.48 -3.55
CA PRO A 230 -19.81 28.46 -2.48
C PRO A 230 -20.17 29.84 -3.03
N ILE A 231 -20.82 30.65 -2.19
CA ILE A 231 -21.28 31.98 -2.56
C ILE A 231 -20.52 32.99 -1.71
N ALA A 232 -19.59 33.71 -2.32
CA ALA A 232 -18.92 34.83 -1.65
C ALA A 232 -19.93 35.97 -1.42
N PRO A 233 -19.93 36.63 -0.25
CA PRO A 233 -20.79 37.78 -0.02
C PRO A 233 -20.33 38.99 -0.83
N ASP A 234 -21.22 39.55 -1.65
CA ASP A 234 -20.93 40.69 -2.53
C ASP A 234 -21.14 42.06 -1.86
N ASP A 235 -21.85 42.11 -0.74
CA ASP A 235 -22.25 43.31 0.01
C ASP A 235 -21.24 43.76 1.07
N LEU A 236 -20.06 43.13 1.09
CA LEU A 236 -18.96 43.52 1.98
C LEU A 236 -18.38 44.89 1.59
N PRO A 237 -17.95 45.69 2.58
CA PRO A 237 -17.30 46.97 2.33
C PRO A 237 -16.01 46.77 1.51
N LEU A 238 -15.73 47.71 0.60
CA LEU A 238 -14.51 47.70 -0.20
C LEU A 238 -13.40 48.45 0.54
N ALA A 239 -12.28 47.77 0.76
CA ALA A 239 -11.10 48.35 1.37
C ALA A 239 -10.38 49.32 0.43
N ALA A 240 -10.01 50.49 0.94
CA ALA A 240 -9.20 51.47 0.22
C ALA A 240 -7.69 51.18 0.36
N VAL A 241 -7.27 49.98 -0.04
CA VAL A 241 -5.89 49.50 0.09
C VAL A 241 -5.31 49.06 -1.26
N ARG A 242 -4.00 48.83 -1.29
CA ARG A 242 -3.30 48.16 -2.38
C ARG A 242 -2.68 46.90 -1.80
N ALA A 243 -3.38 45.76 -1.93
CA ALA A 243 -2.94 44.52 -1.29
C ALA A 243 -1.99 43.72 -2.20
N PHE A 244 -1.03 43.02 -1.61
CA PHE A 244 -0.14 42.10 -2.31
C PHE A 244 0.16 40.86 -1.47
N SER A 245 0.29 39.68 -2.10
CA SER A 245 0.72 38.44 -1.41
C SER A 245 2.19 38.14 -1.66
N ILE A 246 2.76 37.24 -0.87
CA ILE A 246 4.15 36.76 -1.02
C ILE A 246 4.13 35.24 -0.86
N ASP A 247 4.34 34.51 -1.95
CA ASP A 247 4.19 33.05 -1.97
C ASP A 247 5.30 32.34 -2.76
N ASP A 248 5.39 31.01 -2.61
CA ASP A 248 6.12 30.17 -3.54
C ASP A 248 5.48 30.15 -4.95
N ALA A 249 6.28 29.83 -5.98
CA ALA A 249 5.83 29.84 -7.38
C ALA A 249 4.68 28.88 -7.70
N SER A 250 4.60 27.76 -6.97
CA SER A 250 3.58 26.72 -7.14
C SER A 250 2.30 26.97 -6.33
N THR A 251 2.23 28.06 -5.56
CA THR A 251 1.08 28.38 -4.72
C THR A 251 -0.09 28.89 -5.57
N THR A 252 -1.24 28.22 -5.47
CA THR A 252 -2.48 28.64 -6.15
C THR A 252 -3.61 28.98 -5.17
N GLU A 253 -3.57 28.39 -3.97
CA GLU A 253 -4.43 28.71 -2.83
C GLU A 253 -3.72 29.81 -2.05
N ILE A 254 -3.96 31.08 -2.41
CA ILE A 254 -3.31 32.22 -1.77
C ILE A 254 -4.19 32.63 -0.60
N ASP A 255 -3.70 32.33 0.61
CA ASP A 255 -4.44 32.51 1.85
C ASP A 255 -4.19 33.87 2.51
N ASP A 256 -3.03 34.50 2.28
CA ASP A 256 -2.67 35.75 2.93
C ASP A 256 -2.14 36.83 1.96
N ALA A 257 -2.43 38.09 2.30
CA ALA A 257 -1.94 39.27 1.61
C ALA A 257 -1.70 40.41 2.60
N PHE A 258 -0.88 41.38 2.21
CA PHE A 258 -0.50 42.53 3.01
C PHE A 258 -0.81 43.84 2.30
N SER A 259 -1.01 44.91 3.07
CA SER A 259 -1.05 46.26 2.53
C SER A 259 -0.35 47.25 3.45
N VAL A 260 0.17 48.32 2.87
CA VAL A 260 0.85 49.40 3.60
C VAL A 260 0.35 50.73 3.08
N THR A 261 -0.20 51.57 3.95
CA THR A 261 -0.71 52.90 3.61
C THR A 261 -0.16 53.95 4.57
N ALA A 262 0.37 55.07 4.06
CA ALA A 262 0.78 56.18 4.91
C ALA A 262 -0.44 56.84 5.57
N ARG A 263 -0.32 57.26 6.83
CA ARG A 263 -1.40 57.94 7.58
C ARG A 263 -1.19 59.46 7.55
N ASP A 264 -2.29 60.23 7.47
CA ASP A 264 -2.27 61.70 7.39
C ASP A 264 -1.56 62.40 8.56
N GLY A 265 -1.48 61.74 9.73
CA GLY A 265 -0.78 62.21 10.93
C GLY A 265 0.67 61.73 11.06
N GLY A 266 1.22 61.07 10.04
CA GLY A 266 2.48 60.34 10.10
C GLY A 266 2.30 58.89 10.55
N GLY A 267 3.33 58.08 10.30
CA GLY A 267 3.27 56.63 10.48
C GLY A 267 2.50 55.93 9.36
N TRP A 268 2.07 54.69 9.63
CA TRP A 268 1.56 53.78 8.61
C TRP A 268 0.37 52.97 9.12
N ARG A 269 -0.53 52.56 8.23
CA ARG A 269 -1.51 51.51 8.45
C ARG A 269 -1.04 50.28 7.68
N VAL A 270 -0.79 49.19 8.41
CA VAL A 270 -0.42 47.89 7.84
C VAL A 270 -1.64 46.98 7.91
N GLY A 271 -2.07 46.42 6.77
CA GLY A 271 -3.11 45.42 6.69
C GLY A 271 -2.53 44.01 6.55
N ILE A 272 -3.10 43.07 7.30
CA ILE A 272 -2.89 41.63 7.16
C ILE A 272 -4.24 41.03 6.77
N HIS A 273 -4.36 40.50 5.57
CA HIS A 273 -5.61 40.09 4.96
C HIS A 273 -5.61 38.59 4.74
N ILE A 274 -6.58 37.88 5.30
CA ILE A 274 -6.68 36.43 5.21
C ILE A 274 -7.90 36.03 4.38
N ALA A 275 -7.72 35.14 3.40
CA ALA A 275 -8.79 34.53 2.62
C ALA A 275 -9.85 33.97 3.57
N ALA A 276 -11.12 34.20 3.23
CA ALA A 276 -12.23 33.92 4.15
C ALA A 276 -13.23 32.90 3.60
N PRO A 277 -12.82 31.65 3.29
CA PRO A 277 -13.71 30.63 2.74
C PRO A 277 -14.90 30.30 3.64
N GLY A 278 -14.76 30.50 4.95
CA GLY A 278 -15.87 30.36 5.92
C GLY A 278 -17.03 31.34 5.72
N LEU A 279 -16.89 32.36 4.86
CA LEU A 279 -18.00 33.22 4.43
C LEU A 279 -18.84 32.58 3.31
N GLY A 280 -18.29 31.60 2.59
CA GLY A 280 -18.92 30.99 1.42
C GLY A 280 -19.74 29.74 1.69
N PHE A 281 -19.52 29.10 2.85
CA PHE A 281 -20.23 27.90 3.25
C PHE A 281 -20.28 27.76 4.77
N GLU A 282 -21.42 27.28 5.27
CA GLU A 282 -21.68 27.16 6.70
C GLU A 282 -21.18 25.83 7.28
N ARG A 283 -21.05 25.79 8.62
CA ARG A 283 -20.81 24.56 9.37
C ARG A 283 -21.94 23.56 9.10
N GLY A 284 -21.58 22.29 8.86
CA GLY A 284 -22.52 21.23 8.53
C GLY A 284 -22.92 21.16 7.06
N SER A 285 -22.40 22.06 6.21
CA SER A 285 -22.56 21.97 4.76
C SER A 285 -21.73 20.83 4.14
N ALA A 286 -21.98 20.52 2.86
CA ALA A 286 -21.19 19.53 2.12
C ALA A 286 -19.70 19.93 2.02
N LEU A 287 -19.41 21.23 1.83
CA LEU A 287 -18.03 21.74 1.80
C LEU A 287 -17.34 21.66 3.17
N ASP A 288 -18.05 21.94 4.27
CA ASP A 288 -17.52 21.74 5.63
C ASP A 288 -17.19 20.26 5.90
N ALA A 289 -18.05 19.33 5.44
CA ALA A 289 -17.78 17.90 5.57
C ALA A 289 -16.54 17.46 4.78
N ILE A 290 -16.38 17.95 3.54
CA ILE A 290 -15.19 17.72 2.71
C ILE A 290 -13.94 18.24 3.42
N ALA A 291 -13.95 19.51 3.87
CA ALA A 291 -12.81 20.13 4.53
C ALA A 291 -12.41 19.37 5.82
N ARG A 292 -13.39 18.96 6.65
CA ARG A 292 -13.15 18.18 7.86
C ARG A 292 -12.58 16.80 7.58
N GLN A 293 -13.01 16.15 6.50
CA GLN A 293 -12.47 14.85 6.10
C GLN A 293 -11.03 14.98 5.61
N ARG A 294 -10.71 16.05 4.85
CA ARG A 294 -9.38 16.29 4.29
C ARG A 294 -8.38 16.82 5.32
N LEU A 295 -8.85 17.56 6.33
CA LEU A 295 -8.10 18.26 7.38
C LEU A 295 -7.15 19.37 6.90
N SER A 296 -6.37 19.12 5.86
CA SER A 296 -5.40 20.04 5.28
C SER A 296 -5.12 19.70 3.81
N THR A 297 -4.57 20.67 3.06
CA THR A 297 -3.98 20.38 1.75
C THR A 297 -2.72 19.53 1.95
N VAL A 298 -2.60 18.45 1.18
CA VAL A 298 -1.38 17.64 1.14
C VAL A 298 -0.45 18.25 0.12
N TYR A 299 0.68 18.79 0.58
CA TYR A 299 1.75 19.29 -0.29
C TYR A 299 2.81 18.22 -0.48
N MET A 300 3.18 17.98 -1.74
CA MET A 300 4.30 17.11 -2.10
C MET A 300 5.11 17.74 -3.24
N PRO A 301 6.38 17.37 -3.44
CA PRO A 301 7.15 17.88 -4.57
C PRO A 301 6.41 17.65 -5.90
N GLY A 302 6.16 18.72 -6.65
CA GLY A 302 5.55 18.65 -7.97
C GLY A 302 4.04 18.41 -8.01
N ASN A 303 3.38 18.17 -6.89
CA ASN A 303 1.95 17.89 -6.88
C ASN A 303 1.30 18.33 -5.55
N LYS A 304 -0.02 18.35 -5.50
CA LYS A 304 -0.77 18.55 -4.26
C LYS A 304 -2.15 17.93 -4.34
N ILE A 305 -2.70 17.61 -3.17
CA ILE A 305 -4.10 17.21 -3.04
C ILE A 305 -4.77 18.26 -2.16
N THR A 306 -5.63 19.08 -2.76
CA THR A 306 -6.24 20.24 -2.08
C THR A 306 -7.22 19.80 -1.00
N MET A 307 -7.32 20.62 0.06
CA MET A 307 -8.34 20.46 1.11
C MET A 307 -9.73 20.76 0.58
N LEU A 308 -9.83 21.81 -0.24
CA LEU A 308 -11.07 22.30 -0.80
C LEU A 308 -11.09 22.06 -2.32
N PRO A 309 -12.28 21.87 -2.91
CA PRO A 309 -12.42 21.81 -4.36
C PRO A 309 -12.01 23.12 -5.04
N ASP A 310 -11.59 23.03 -6.30
CA ASP A 310 -11.13 24.20 -7.09
C ASP A 310 -12.14 25.34 -7.10
N ALA A 311 -13.43 25.06 -7.26
CA ALA A 311 -14.47 26.10 -7.24
C ALA A 311 -14.52 26.88 -5.91
N ALA A 312 -14.19 26.25 -4.78
CA ALA A 312 -14.09 26.94 -3.50
C ALA A 312 -12.78 27.70 -3.36
N VAL A 313 -11.67 27.15 -3.83
CA VAL A 313 -10.39 27.86 -3.88
C VAL A 313 -10.50 29.12 -4.74
N GLU A 314 -11.04 29.00 -5.96
CA GLU A 314 -11.22 30.10 -6.91
C GLU A 314 -12.09 31.23 -6.36
N ALA A 315 -13.09 30.91 -5.52
CA ALA A 315 -13.97 31.91 -4.93
C ALA A 315 -13.27 32.78 -3.86
N PHE A 316 -12.26 32.26 -3.16
CA PHE A 316 -11.68 32.91 -1.98
C PHE A 316 -10.17 33.20 -2.06
N THR A 317 -9.44 32.57 -2.98
CA THR A 317 -8.01 32.84 -3.18
C THR A 317 -7.75 34.32 -3.42
N LEU A 318 -6.74 34.89 -2.75
CA LEU A 318 -6.36 36.29 -2.85
C LEU A 318 -5.56 36.54 -4.13
N GLN A 319 -6.20 36.32 -5.28
CA GLN A 319 -5.59 36.40 -6.60
C GLN A 319 -5.47 37.85 -7.10
N ALA A 320 -4.31 38.20 -7.65
CA ALA A 320 -4.00 39.49 -8.22
C ALA A 320 -4.95 39.86 -9.36
N GLY A 321 -5.28 41.16 -9.43
CA GLY A 321 -6.25 41.71 -10.37
C GLY A 321 -7.71 41.50 -9.95
N ARG A 322 -7.97 40.82 -8.83
CA ARG A 322 -9.33 40.60 -8.31
C ARG A 322 -9.57 41.36 -7.02
N THR A 323 -10.85 41.56 -6.73
CA THR A 323 -11.32 42.03 -5.44
C THR A 323 -11.89 40.85 -4.67
N CYS A 324 -11.19 40.43 -3.61
CA CYS A 324 -11.47 39.17 -2.90
C CYS A 324 -12.02 39.42 -1.49
N PRO A 325 -12.96 38.59 -1.01
CA PRO A 325 -13.41 38.65 0.38
C PRO A 325 -12.29 38.20 1.33
N ALA A 326 -12.09 38.95 2.40
CA ALA A 326 -11.06 38.68 3.39
C ALA A 326 -11.51 39.04 4.81
N ILE A 327 -10.87 38.41 5.79
CA ILE A 327 -10.83 38.87 7.17
C ILE A 327 -9.50 39.62 7.33
N SER A 328 -9.58 40.91 7.61
CA SER A 328 -8.42 41.79 7.71
C SER A 328 -8.12 42.17 9.15
N LEU A 329 -6.84 42.21 9.52
CA LEU A 329 -6.32 42.87 10.69
C LEU A 329 -5.50 44.10 10.25
N TYR A 330 -5.93 45.28 10.68
CA TYR A 330 -5.19 46.52 10.49
C TYR A 330 -4.42 46.89 11.76
N LEU A 331 -3.16 47.27 11.58
CA LEU A 331 -2.28 47.83 12.60
C LEU A 331 -1.98 49.28 12.23
N ASP A 332 -2.46 50.21 13.06
CA ASP A 332 -2.08 51.61 12.95
C ASP A 332 -0.79 51.84 13.72
N LEU A 333 0.26 52.22 13.01
CA LEU A 333 1.60 52.42 13.51
C LEU A 333 1.92 53.91 13.63
N ASN A 334 2.66 54.25 14.67
CA ASN A 334 3.34 55.54 14.80
C ASN A 334 4.58 55.60 13.88
N PRO A 335 5.20 56.78 13.70
CA PRO A 335 6.44 56.91 12.92
C PRO A 335 7.61 56.06 13.43
N ASP A 336 7.60 55.65 14.70
CA ASP A 336 8.59 54.74 15.31
C ASP A 336 8.20 53.26 15.22
N LEU A 337 7.18 52.93 14.42
CA LEU A 337 6.60 51.59 14.22
C LEU A 337 5.94 50.98 15.46
N SER A 338 5.77 51.73 16.56
CA SER A 338 4.97 51.27 17.68
C SER A 338 3.49 51.18 17.29
N VAL A 339 2.82 50.10 17.72
CA VAL A 339 1.39 49.88 17.43
C VAL A 339 0.55 50.84 18.28
N ALA A 340 -0.16 51.75 17.63
CA ALA A 340 -1.06 52.72 18.25
C ALA A 340 -2.50 52.19 18.37
N ALA A 341 -2.99 51.48 17.36
CA ALA A 341 -4.32 50.89 17.35
C ALA A 341 -4.39 49.63 16.49
N GLN A 342 -5.42 48.81 16.73
CA GLN A 342 -5.70 47.60 15.96
C GLN A 342 -7.18 47.52 15.61
N GLU A 343 -7.50 47.08 14.40
CA GLU A 343 -8.86 46.96 13.90
C GLU A 343 -9.02 45.64 13.14
N THR A 344 -10.15 44.95 13.31
CA THR A 344 -10.47 43.76 12.51
C THR A 344 -11.78 43.98 11.80
N CYS A 345 -11.84 43.61 10.53
CA CYS A 345 -13.01 43.76 9.69
C CYS A 345 -13.15 42.59 8.71
N ILE A 346 -14.39 42.35 8.29
CA ILE A 346 -14.72 41.50 7.16
C ILE A 346 -15.01 42.43 6.00
N GLU A 347 -14.28 42.28 4.91
CA GLU A 347 -14.29 43.23 3.81
C GLU A 347 -13.89 42.57 2.50
N ARG A 348 -13.90 43.36 1.44
CA ARG A 348 -13.36 43.00 0.13
C ARG A 348 -12.09 43.80 -0.12
N ILE A 349 -11.01 43.13 -0.48
CA ILE A 349 -9.71 43.75 -0.74
C ILE A 349 -9.35 43.68 -2.23
N PRO A 350 -8.92 44.79 -2.86
CA PRO A 350 -8.32 44.75 -4.18
C PRO A 350 -6.87 44.22 -4.08
N VAL A 351 -6.62 43.05 -4.65
CA VAL A 351 -5.29 42.45 -4.71
C VAL A 351 -4.60 42.92 -5.98
N GLU A 352 -3.51 43.67 -5.83
CA GLU A 352 -2.76 44.25 -6.94
C GLU A 352 -1.68 43.32 -7.46
N ALA A 353 -1.01 42.57 -6.59
CA ALA A 353 0.09 41.69 -6.97
C ALA A 353 0.13 40.42 -6.13
N ASN A 354 0.51 39.29 -6.76
CA ASN A 354 0.95 38.10 -6.04
C ASN A 354 2.44 37.94 -6.30
N LEU A 355 3.27 38.35 -5.34
CA LEU A 355 4.72 38.32 -5.46
C LEU A 355 5.24 36.89 -5.23
N ARG A 356 6.43 36.58 -5.75
CA ARG A 356 7.02 35.24 -5.65
C ARG A 356 8.38 35.26 -4.99
N HIS A 357 8.63 34.29 -4.13
CA HIS A 357 9.92 34.17 -3.42
C HIS A 357 11.10 34.17 -4.39
N HIS A 358 11.05 33.36 -5.45
CA HIS A 358 12.16 33.25 -6.40
C HIS A 358 12.51 34.56 -7.14
N ASP A 359 11.55 35.48 -7.29
CA ASP A 359 11.77 36.80 -7.89
C ASP A 359 12.29 37.82 -6.87
N LEU A 360 11.84 37.71 -5.61
CA LEU A 360 12.17 38.65 -4.54
C LEU A 360 13.51 38.32 -3.85
N GLU A 361 13.79 37.06 -3.56
CA GLU A 361 14.99 36.64 -2.82
C GLU A 361 16.32 37.17 -3.41
N PRO A 362 16.51 37.24 -4.74
CA PRO A 362 17.73 37.83 -5.31
C PRO A 362 17.90 39.33 -5.03
N VAL A 363 16.81 40.06 -4.81
CA VAL A 363 16.80 41.52 -4.65
C VAL A 363 16.41 42.00 -3.25
N PHE A 364 15.90 41.10 -2.40
CA PHE A 364 15.47 41.34 -1.03
C PHE A 364 15.95 40.20 -0.11
N ASN A 365 17.16 40.37 0.41
CA ASN A 365 17.89 39.45 1.28
C ASN A 365 18.80 40.24 2.23
N ASP A 366 19.45 39.56 3.18
CA ASP A 366 20.29 40.20 4.20
C ASP A 366 21.37 41.12 3.62
N ASP A 367 22.03 40.71 2.53
CA ASP A 367 23.07 41.50 1.88
C ASP A 367 22.50 42.79 1.29
N THR A 368 21.41 42.68 0.53
CA THR A 368 20.76 43.85 -0.09
C THR A 368 20.14 44.81 0.92
N LEU A 369 19.75 44.34 2.10
CA LEU A 369 19.27 45.18 3.20
C LEU A 369 20.41 45.89 3.93
N LEU A 370 21.57 45.24 4.09
CA LEU A 370 22.73 45.81 4.77
C LEU A 370 23.54 46.77 3.88
N HIS A 371 23.76 46.39 2.62
CA HIS A 371 24.67 47.08 1.70
C HIS A 371 23.96 47.91 0.64
N GLY A 372 22.63 47.83 0.57
CA GLY A 372 21.81 48.53 -0.41
C GLY A 372 21.65 47.75 -1.72
N GLY A 373 20.47 47.19 -1.95
CA GLY A 373 20.09 46.49 -3.17
C GLY A 373 19.48 47.37 -4.27
N PRO A 374 19.18 46.79 -5.46
CA PRO A 374 18.52 47.48 -6.56
C PRO A 374 17.13 48.00 -6.17
N ASP A 375 16.59 48.94 -6.94
CA ASP A 375 15.19 49.36 -6.79
C ASP A 375 14.25 48.37 -7.52
N PHE A 376 13.08 48.14 -6.96
CA PHE A 376 12.07 47.22 -7.52
C PHE A 376 10.67 47.53 -6.97
N PRO A 377 9.58 47.12 -7.68
CA PRO A 377 8.22 47.34 -7.20
C PRO A 377 8.00 46.74 -5.80
N TRP A 378 7.29 47.45 -4.93
CA TRP A 378 7.01 47.05 -3.54
C TRP A 378 8.20 47.08 -2.56
N LYS A 379 9.39 47.54 -2.99
CA LYS A 379 10.57 47.62 -2.12
C LYS A 379 10.30 48.40 -0.83
N LYS A 380 9.62 49.54 -0.91
CA LYS A 380 9.36 50.41 0.25
C LYS A 380 8.45 49.73 1.26
N GLU A 381 7.40 49.08 0.77
CA GLU A 381 6.44 48.32 1.55
C GLU A 381 7.12 47.13 2.21
N LEU A 382 7.92 46.34 1.47
CA LEU A 382 8.64 45.19 2.03
C LEU A 382 9.69 45.59 3.08
N VAL A 383 10.44 46.67 2.86
CA VAL A 383 11.40 47.19 3.85
C VAL A 383 10.66 47.59 5.14
N LEU A 384 9.56 48.34 5.05
CA LEU A 384 8.78 48.74 6.21
C LEU A 384 8.23 47.52 6.98
N LEU A 385 7.68 46.53 6.26
CA LEU A 385 7.15 45.31 6.88
C LEU A 385 8.25 44.49 7.55
N TRP A 386 9.45 44.43 6.95
CA TRP A 386 10.59 43.75 7.56
C TRP A 386 11.12 44.48 8.80
N GLU A 387 11.17 45.82 8.80
CA GLU A 387 11.53 46.62 9.99
C GLU A 387 10.52 46.38 11.12
N LEU A 388 9.23 46.41 10.81
CA LEU A 388 8.16 46.11 11.76
C LEU A 388 8.30 44.69 12.32
N ALA A 389 8.51 43.70 11.44
CA ALA A 389 8.71 42.31 11.84
C ALA A 389 9.92 42.14 12.77
N THR A 390 11.02 42.85 12.51
CA THR A 390 12.21 42.84 13.37
C THR A 390 11.89 43.39 14.77
N ILE A 391 11.07 44.45 14.86
CA ILE A 391 10.61 45.00 16.15
C ILE A 391 9.68 44.00 16.87
N MET A 392 8.74 43.38 16.14
CA MET A 392 7.82 42.37 16.70
C MET A 392 8.57 41.14 17.23
N GLU A 393 9.53 40.62 16.46
CA GLU A 393 10.37 39.50 16.86
C GLU A 393 11.14 39.82 18.15
N ALA A 394 11.78 41.00 18.19
CA ALA A 394 12.51 41.47 19.37
C ALA A 394 11.58 41.61 20.60
N GLY A 395 10.39 42.18 20.41
CA GLY A 395 9.37 42.33 21.45
C GLY A 395 8.85 41.00 21.99
N ARG A 396 8.80 39.96 21.15
CA ARG A 396 8.44 38.60 21.57
C ARG A 396 9.52 37.93 22.44
N GLY A 397 10.76 38.40 22.40
CA GLY A 397 11.88 37.87 23.19
C GLY A 397 12.28 36.43 22.81
N LYS A 398 11.81 35.95 21.67
CA LYS A 398 12.14 34.63 21.08
C LYS A 398 12.71 34.88 19.68
N PRO A 399 14.03 35.10 19.56
CA PRO A 399 14.65 35.17 18.23
C PRO A 399 14.37 33.87 17.48
N ALA A 400 14.21 33.94 16.16
CA ALA A 400 14.01 32.77 15.32
C ALA A 400 15.09 31.72 15.61
N THR A 401 14.71 30.62 16.28
CA THR A 401 15.62 29.61 16.83
C THR A 401 16.42 28.82 15.77
N ASN A 402 16.18 29.06 14.47
CA ASN A 402 16.62 28.21 13.36
C ASN A 402 17.42 28.97 12.28
N GLN A 403 18.16 30.03 12.63
CA GLN A 403 18.92 30.85 11.66
C GLN A 403 19.99 30.09 10.84
N VAL A 404 20.25 28.81 11.09
CA VAL A 404 21.27 28.02 10.36
C VAL A 404 20.82 26.59 10.05
N GLN A 405 19.53 26.38 9.75
CA GLN A 405 19.10 25.10 9.17
C GLN A 405 18.91 25.26 7.66
N THR A 406 19.77 24.61 6.87
CA THR A 406 19.56 24.47 5.43
C THR A 406 18.31 23.62 5.22
N ASP A 407 17.29 24.21 4.61
CA ASP A 407 16.11 23.51 4.12
C ASP A 407 16.28 23.24 2.63
N TYR A 408 15.41 22.40 2.06
CA TYR A 408 15.46 22.04 0.65
C TYR A 408 14.13 22.34 -0.03
N SER A 409 14.20 23.01 -1.18
CA SER A 409 13.08 23.10 -2.10
C SER A 409 13.19 21.99 -3.14
N PHE A 410 12.04 21.39 -3.46
CA PHE A 410 11.96 20.33 -4.46
C PHE A 410 11.03 20.80 -5.58
N ALA A 411 11.54 20.84 -6.80
CA ALA A 411 10.76 21.07 -8.00
C ALA A 411 10.75 19.79 -8.84
N VAL A 412 9.61 19.49 -9.46
CA VAL A 412 9.46 18.35 -10.36
C VAL A 412 9.02 18.86 -11.71
N ASP A 413 9.80 18.53 -12.74
CA ASP A 413 9.48 18.83 -14.13
C ASP A 413 8.82 17.59 -14.76
N TRP A 414 7.49 17.60 -14.82
CA TRP A 414 6.68 16.50 -15.36
C TRP A 414 6.74 16.38 -16.89
N ASP A 415 7.18 17.43 -17.59
CA ASP A 415 7.35 17.42 -19.05
C ASP A 415 8.66 16.73 -19.47
N ARG A 416 9.54 16.45 -18.50
CA ARG A 416 10.79 15.71 -18.69
C ARG A 416 10.69 14.33 -18.07
N ALA A 417 11.38 13.37 -18.70
CA ALA A 417 11.51 12.02 -18.20
C ALA A 417 12.98 11.59 -18.12
N ASP A 418 13.27 10.70 -17.18
CA ASP A 418 14.55 10.00 -17.07
C ASP A 418 14.36 8.46 -17.15
N ALA A 419 15.31 7.68 -16.62
CA ALA A 419 15.23 6.22 -16.65
C ALA A 419 14.12 5.63 -15.76
N ASP A 420 13.65 6.38 -14.76
CA ASP A 420 12.58 5.97 -13.86
C ASP A 420 11.19 6.38 -14.36
N GLY A 421 11.09 7.38 -15.25
CA GLY A 421 9.84 7.81 -15.85
C GLY A 421 9.72 9.34 -15.94
N PRO A 422 8.51 9.88 -16.14
CA PRO A 422 8.27 11.32 -16.14
C PRO A 422 8.44 11.90 -14.73
N GLY A 423 8.88 13.17 -14.66
CA GLY A 423 9.07 13.89 -13.39
C GLY A 423 10.53 14.00 -12.98
N VAL A 424 11.30 14.83 -13.66
CA VAL A 424 12.71 15.08 -13.28
C VAL A 424 12.78 16.00 -12.06
N VAL A 425 13.38 15.51 -10.97
CA VAL A 425 13.49 16.25 -9.70
C VAL A 425 14.70 17.20 -9.72
N SER A 426 14.47 18.44 -9.31
CA SER A 426 15.49 19.44 -9.03
C SER A 426 15.43 19.84 -7.55
N ILE A 427 16.60 19.83 -6.89
CA ILE A 427 16.71 20.16 -5.47
C ILE A 427 17.44 21.49 -5.33
N GLY A 428 16.74 22.48 -4.79
CA GLY A 428 17.31 23.77 -4.41
C GLY A 428 17.61 23.83 -2.92
N GLN A 429 18.61 24.61 -2.53
CA GLN A 429 18.81 24.96 -1.12
C GLN A 429 17.94 26.17 -0.79
N ARG A 430 17.21 26.10 0.32
CA ARG A 430 16.47 27.23 0.88
C ARG A 430 17.06 27.57 2.25
N LEU A 431 17.53 28.80 2.40
CA LEU A 431 17.98 29.32 3.69
C LEU A 431 16.76 29.79 4.48
N ARG A 432 16.47 29.14 5.61
CA ARG A 432 15.42 29.62 6.51
C ARG A 432 15.86 30.90 7.21
N GLY A 433 14.86 31.75 7.47
CA GLY A 433 15.08 32.99 8.21
C GLY A 433 15.55 34.13 7.31
N SER A 434 15.29 34.02 6.01
CA SER A 434 15.41 35.15 5.09
C SER A 434 14.56 36.34 5.59
N PRO A 435 14.88 37.57 5.18
CA PRO A 435 14.03 38.72 5.46
C PRO A 435 12.56 38.52 5.09
N LEU A 436 12.27 37.83 3.98
CA LEU A 436 10.92 37.46 3.55
C LEU A 436 10.25 36.48 4.52
N ASP A 437 10.93 35.38 4.86
CA ASP A 437 10.41 34.39 5.82
C ASP A 437 10.05 35.08 7.15
N LYS A 438 10.94 35.97 7.62
CA LYS A 438 10.73 36.72 8.86
C LYS A 438 9.51 37.62 8.77
N LEU A 439 9.41 38.44 7.73
CA LEU A 439 8.34 39.43 7.64
C LEU A 439 6.96 38.75 7.56
N VAL A 440 6.83 37.70 6.74
CA VAL A 440 5.58 36.94 6.64
C VAL A 440 5.27 36.25 7.97
N ALA A 441 6.24 35.56 8.56
CA ALA A 441 6.02 34.83 9.82
C ALA A 441 5.58 35.74 10.98
N GLU A 442 6.24 36.89 11.18
CA GLU A 442 5.90 37.80 12.28
C GLU A 442 4.51 38.43 12.12
N LEU A 443 4.13 38.79 10.89
CA LEU A 443 2.79 39.32 10.62
C LEU A 443 1.71 38.25 10.81
N MET A 444 1.95 37.01 10.39
CA MET A 444 1.05 35.89 10.66
C MET A 444 0.93 35.59 12.16
N ILE A 445 2.03 35.66 12.90
CA ILE A 445 2.03 35.50 14.37
C ILE A 445 1.24 36.63 15.03
N ALA A 446 1.36 37.86 14.55
CA ALA A 446 0.58 38.99 15.05
C ALA A 446 -0.92 38.79 14.81
N ALA A 447 -1.32 38.36 13.60
CA ALA A 447 -2.72 38.06 13.29
C ALA A 447 -3.28 36.93 14.16
N ASN A 448 -2.61 35.78 14.20
CA ASN A 448 -3.03 34.61 14.98
C ASN A 448 -3.11 34.91 16.48
N SER A 449 -2.12 35.62 17.04
CA SER A 449 -2.12 35.98 18.46
C SER A 449 -3.24 36.97 18.78
N THR A 450 -3.52 37.91 17.89
CA THR A 450 -4.60 38.90 18.08
C THR A 450 -5.96 38.23 18.04
N TRP A 451 -6.24 37.39 17.05
CA TRP A 451 -7.54 36.71 16.96
C TRP A 451 -7.71 35.60 17.98
N GLY A 452 -6.65 34.84 18.28
CA GLY A 452 -6.68 33.86 19.36
C GLY A 452 -7.05 34.49 20.71
N LYS A 453 -6.46 35.64 21.03
CA LYS A 453 -6.84 36.42 22.23
C LYS A 453 -8.30 36.87 22.18
N ARG A 454 -8.79 37.37 21.04
CA ARG A 454 -10.19 37.79 20.89
C ARG A 454 -11.19 36.64 21.06
N LEU A 455 -10.86 35.44 20.56
CA LEU A 455 -11.68 34.24 20.76
C LEU A 455 -11.77 33.87 22.24
N ASP A 456 -10.63 33.87 22.94
CA ASP A 456 -10.56 33.62 24.39
C ASP A 456 -11.38 34.64 25.19
N GLU A 457 -11.19 35.94 24.91
CA GLU A 457 -11.94 37.03 25.56
C GLU A 457 -13.45 36.95 25.29
N ALA A 458 -13.85 36.44 24.13
CA ALA A 458 -15.24 36.25 23.76
C ALA A 458 -15.84 34.91 24.26
N GLY A 459 -15.03 34.03 24.87
CA GLY A 459 -15.46 32.70 25.29
C GLY A 459 -15.86 31.78 24.13
N VAL A 460 -15.31 32.02 22.94
CA VAL A 460 -15.58 31.21 21.74
C VAL A 460 -14.49 30.14 21.63
N PRO A 461 -14.85 28.85 21.57
CA PRO A 461 -13.86 27.79 21.37
C PRO A 461 -13.24 27.91 19.97
N GLY A 462 -11.90 27.88 19.92
CA GLY A 462 -11.08 27.92 18.71
C GLY A 462 -10.29 26.65 18.49
#